data_AF-A0A955NR51-F1
#
_entry.id   AF-A0A955NR51-F1
#
_cell.length_a   1.000
_cell.length_b   1.000
_cell.length_c   1.000
_cell.angle_alpha   90.00
_cell.angle_beta   90.00
_cell.angle_gamma   90.00
#
_symmetry.space_group_name_H-M   'P 1'
#
loop_
_entity.id
_entity.type
_entity.pdbx_description
1 polymer ?
#
loop_
_entity_poly.entity_id
_entity_poly.type
_entity_poly.pdbx_seq_one_letter_code
_entity_poly.pdbx_strand_id
1 'polypeptide(L)'
;WAFSDLRMNYVLVVFAEWMVAQLFGIDPPARDSWDSCDLKTSDGKAIEIKSAAYVQTWETKPAPRIVFTGLRGRKWTPETGYTTEQTYMSSVFRSSGIGEDGPRWT
;
A
#
# COMPACT_ATOMS: atom_id res chain seq x y z
N TRP A 1 7.80 -21.85 5.69
CA TRP A 1 8.28 -20.47 5.92
C TRP A 1 7.06 -19.55 5.89
N ALA A 2 6.96 -18.52 6.74
CA ALA A 2 5.69 -17.81 6.98
C ALA A 2 5.22 -16.88 5.83
N PHE A 3 6.14 -16.35 5.02
CA PHE A 3 5.85 -15.33 3.98
C PHE A 3 6.28 -15.75 2.57
N SER A 4 6.30 -17.05 2.27
CA SER A 4 6.82 -17.55 0.99
C SER A 4 5.90 -17.36 -0.22
N ASP A 5 4.61 -17.08 -0.01
CA ASP A 5 3.64 -16.89 -1.11
C ASP A 5 3.15 -15.44 -1.19
N LEU A 6 3.74 -14.66 -2.09
CA LEU A 6 3.36 -13.26 -2.36
C LEU A 6 1.95 -13.13 -2.96
N ARG A 7 1.33 -14.22 -3.42
CA ARG A 7 -0.04 -14.20 -3.94
C ARG A 7 -1.09 -14.21 -2.83
N MET A 8 -0.67 -14.44 -1.58
CA MET A 8 -1.50 -14.23 -0.41
C MET A 8 -1.71 -12.73 -0.21
N ASN A 9 -2.97 -12.30 -0.11
CA ASN A 9 -3.34 -10.89 0.04
C ASN A 9 -2.63 -10.18 1.20
N TYR A 10 -2.51 -10.82 2.36
CA TYR A 10 -1.85 -10.20 3.51
C TYR A 10 -0.33 -10.10 3.33
N VAL A 11 0.31 -11.09 2.69
CA VAL A 11 1.75 -11.07 2.41
C VAL A 11 2.08 -10.01 1.35
N LEU A 12 1.23 -9.88 0.33
CA LEU A 12 1.36 -8.87 -0.72
C LEU A 12 1.32 -7.45 -0.14
N VAL A 13 0.44 -7.19 0.83
CA VAL A 13 0.33 -5.90 1.51
C VAL A 13 1.62 -5.59 2.27
N VAL A 14 2.10 -6.52 3.11
CA VAL A 14 3.35 -6.34 3.87
C VAL A 14 4.55 -6.13 2.94
N PHE A 15 4.62 -6.86 1.82
CA PHE A 15 5.68 -6.69 0.84
C PHE A 15 5.63 -5.31 0.16
N ALA A 16 4.44 -4.81 -0.17
CA ALA A 16 4.26 -3.49 -0.73
C ALA A 16 4.68 -2.38 0.25
N GLU A 17 4.31 -2.51 1.53
CA GLU A 17 4.77 -1.62 2.60
C GLU A 17 6.30 -1.59 2.68
N TRP A 18 6.94 -2.76 2.70
CA TRP A 18 8.39 -2.86 2.73
C TRP A 18 9.05 -2.20 1.51
N MET A 19 8.56 -2.44 0.29
CA MET A 19 9.11 -1.81 -0.92
C MET A 19 9.05 -0.28 -0.87
N VAL A 20 7.93 0.28 -0.41
CA VAL A 20 7.77 1.74 -0.29
C VAL A 20 8.71 2.27 0.80
N ALA A 21 8.85 1.58 1.93
CA ALA A 21 9.80 1.97 2.97
C ALA A 21 11.24 2.02 2.43
N GLN A 22 11.66 1.02 1.65
CA GLN A 22 12.99 1.01 1.01
C GLN A 22 13.16 2.18 0.03
N LEU A 23 12.15 2.48 -0.78
CA LEU A 23 12.20 3.58 -1.75
C LEU A 23 12.36 4.95 -1.07
N PHE A 24 11.72 5.14 0.09
CA PHE A 24 11.76 6.38 0.84
C PHE A 24 12.86 6.42 1.92
N GLY A 25 13.65 5.36 2.07
CA GLY A 25 14.66 5.25 3.13
C GLY A 25 14.06 5.29 4.54
N ILE A 26 12.85 4.77 4.71
CA ILE A 26 12.15 4.71 6.01
C ILE A 26 12.54 3.41 6.70
N ASP A 27 12.94 3.50 7.97
CA ASP A 27 13.10 2.36 8.87
C ASP A 27 11.92 2.34 9.86
N PRO A 28 10.78 1.70 9.50
CA PRO A 28 9.60 1.74 10.33
C PRO A 28 9.78 0.85 11.58
N PRO A 29 9.15 1.21 12.71
CA PRO A 29 9.08 0.33 13.88
C PRO A 29 8.29 -0.95 13.55
N ALA A 30 8.11 -1.83 14.54
CA ALA A 30 7.26 -3.00 14.39
C ALA A 30 5.89 -2.60 13.82
N ARG A 31 5.48 -3.28 12.74
CA ARG A 31 4.24 -3.01 12.02
C ARG A 31 3.03 -3.22 12.94
N ASP A 32 2.20 -2.18 13.07
CA ASP A 32 0.86 -2.28 13.65
C ASP A 32 -0.18 -2.17 12.53
N SER A 33 -0.97 -3.22 12.34
CA SER A 33 -2.03 -3.24 11.32
C SER A 33 -3.18 -2.27 11.59
N TRP A 34 -3.23 -1.68 12.79
CA TRP A 34 -4.30 -0.79 13.23
C TRP A 34 -3.87 0.68 13.30
N ASP A 35 -2.64 1.03 12.91
CA ASP A 35 -2.22 2.43 12.82
C ASP A 35 -3.06 3.16 11.75
N SER A 36 -3.13 4.47 11.92
CA SER A 36 -3.80 5.45 11.07
C SER A 36 -3.22 5.56 9.65
N CYS A 37 -2.03 5.02 9.40
CA CYS A 37 -1.38 4.90 8.10
C CYS A 37 -0.27 3.83 8.14
N ASP A 38 0.13 3.31 6.99
CA ASP A 38 1.13 2.24 6.90
C ASP A 38 2.57 2.72 7.14
N LEU A 39 2.95 3.90 6.63
CA LEU A 39 4.27 4.49 6.84
C LEU A 39 4.20 5.99 7.13
N LYS A 40 5.24 6.51 7.80
CA LYS A 40 5.45 7.95 8.02
C LYS A 40 6.85 8.33 7.57
N THR A 41 6.97 9.38 6.77
CA THR A 41 8.27 9.95 6.39
C THR A 41 8.91 10.71 7.57
N SER A 42 10.19 11.02 7.47
CA SER A 42 10.92 11.80 8.49
C SER A 42 10.37 13.22 8.68
N ASP A 43 9.73 13.80 7.65
CA ASP A 43 9.04 15.10 7.73
C ASP A 43 7.56 14.97 8.15
N GLY A 44 7.14 13.79 8.61
CA GLY A 44 5.83 13.57 9.24
C GLY A 44 4.67 13.35 8.27
N LYS A 45 4.92 13.12 6.98
CA LYS A 45 3.86 12.81 6.00
C LYS A 45 3.44 11.35 6.17
N ALA A 46 2.13 11.15 6.33
CA ALA A 46 1.50 9.84 6.37
C ALA A 46 1.38 9.26 4.95
N ILE A 47 1.68 7.98 4.80
CA ILE A 47 1.59 7.22 3.56
C ILE A 47 0.64 6.04 3.78
N GLU A 48 -0.45 6.01 3.01
CA GLU A 48 -1.36 4.87 2.90
C GLU A 48 -1.00 4.03 1.66
N ILE A 49 -0.92 2.72 1.82
CA ILE A 49 -0.47 1.76 0.81
C ILE A 49 -1.63 0.82 0.50
N LYS A 50 -1.97 0.74 -0.79
CA LYS A 50 -2.98 -0.20 -1.29
C LYS A 50 -2.36 -1.05 -2.38
N SER A 51 -2.37 -2.37 -2.19
CA SER A 51 -1.83 -3.32 -3.16
C SER A 51 -2.90 -4.29 -3.65
N ALA A 52 -2.72 -4.78 -4.88
CA ALA A 52 -3.59 -5.76 -5.51
C ALA A 52 -2.79 -6.54 -6.56
N ALA A 53 -3.22 -7.77 -6.85
CA ALA A 53 -2.62 -8.62 -7.86
C ALA A 53 -3.70 -9.30 -8.70
N TYR A 54 -3.41 -9.53 -9.99
CA TYR A 54 -4.30 -10.29 -10.88
C TYR A 54 -4.31 -11.79 -10.56
N VAL A 55 -3.24 -12.27 -9.95
CA VAL A 55 -3.06 -13.68 -9.57
C VAL A 55 -2.99 -13.75 -8.05
N GLN A 56 -3.91 -14.50 -7.44
CA GLN A 56 -3.95 -14.75 -6.00
C GLN A 56 -3.72 -16.24 -5.72
N THR A 57 -3.45 -16.59 -4.45
CA THR A 57 -3.22 -17.99 -4.08
C THR A 57 -4.44 -18.87 -4.32
N TRP A 58 -5.65 -18.33 -4.15
CA TRP A 58 -6.88 -19.03 -4.48
C TRP A 58 -7.26 -18.82 -5.96
N GLU A 59 -7.95 -19.80 -6.55
CA GLU A 59 -8.42 -19.69 -7.92
C GLU A 59 -9.46 -18.55 -8.05
N THR A 60 -9.10 -17.52 -8.80
CA THR A 60 -10.01 -16.45 -9.22
C THR A 60 -10.21 -16.51 -10.72
N LYS A 61 -11.39 -16.99 -11.17
CA LYS A 61 -11.81 -16.97 -12.57
C LYS A 61 -13.17 -16.26 -12.71
N PRO A 62 -13.27 -15.22 -13.56
CA PRO A 62 -12.18 -14.56 -14.29
C PRO A 62 -11.23 -13.80 -13.35
N ALA A 63 -10.05 -13.40 -13.85
CA ALA A 63 -9.13 -12.56 -13.09
C ALA A 63 -9.81 -11.25 -12.66
N PRO A 64 -9.55 -10.74 -11.44
CA PRO A 64 -10.23 -9.56 -10.93
C PRO A 64 -9.84 -8.31 -11.71
N ARG A 65 -10.83 -7.45 -11.99
CA ARG A 65 -10.56 -6.07 -12.41
C ARG A 65 -10.07 -5.29 -11.18
N ILE A 66 -8.80 -4.92 -11.18
CA ILE A 66 -8.23 -4.09 -10.10
C ILE A 66 -8.75 -2.66 -10.22
N VAL A 67 -9.41 -2.18 -9.18
CA VAL A 67 -9.88 -0.80 -9.04
C VAL A 67 -9.56 -0.34 -7.62
N PHE A 68 -8.86 0.78 -7.50
CA PHE A 68 -8.65 1.44 -6.21
C PHE A 68 -9.70 2.53 -6.03
N THR A 69 -10.48 2.44 -4.96
CA THR A 69 -11.47 3.44 -4.54
C THR A 69 -11.13 3.95 -3.15
N GLY A 70 -11.86 4.96 -2.65
CA GLY A 70 -11.63 5.50 -1.31
C GLY A 70 -10.32 6.28 -1.15
N LEU A 71 -9.73 6.79 -2.24
CA LEU A 71 -8.50 7.60 -2.21
C LEU A 71 -8.67 8.91 -1.43
N ARG A 72 -9.91 9.40 -1.32
CA ARG A 72 -10.30 10.47 -0.40
C ARG A 72 -10.96 9.84 0.84
N GLY A 73 -10.34 10.03 1.99
CA GLY A 73 -10.81 9.48 3.26
C GLY A 73 -10.83 10.54 4.36
N ARG A 74 -11.46 10.22 5.50
CA ARG A 74 -11.31 10.96 6.75
C ARG A 74 -10.30 10.20 7.62
N LYS A 75 -9.35 10.88 8.25
CA LYS A 75 -8.43 10.22 9.19
C LYS A 75 -9.17 9.95 10.48
N TRP A 76 -8.97 8.77 11.06
CA TRP A 76 -9.47 8.46 12.39
C TRP A 76 -8.31 8.51 13.40
N THR A 77 -8.57 9.06 14.58
CA THR A 77 -7.67 8.98 15.74
C THR A 77 -8.46 8.57 16.97
N PRO A 78 -7.88 7.83 17.93
CA PRO A 78 -8.54 7.50 19.18
C PRO A 78 -9.03 8.72 19.95
N GLU A 79 -8.29 9.84 19.87
CA GLU A 79 -8.53 11.05 20.67
C GLU A 79 -9.65 11.92 20.10
N THR A 80 -9.75 12.03 18.76
CA THR A 80 -10.66 13.00 18.10
C THR A 80 -11.66 12.38 17.15
N GLY A 81 -11.60 11.07 16.91
CA GLY A 81 -12.46 10.39 15.95
C GLY A 81 -12.09 10.74 14.50
N TYR A 82 -13.10 10.82 13.62
CA TYR A 82 -12.88 11.13 12.20
C TYR A 82 -12.71 12.63 11.94
N THR A 83 -11.75 13.00 11.10
CA THR A 83 -11.62 14.37 10.59
C THR A 83 -12.86 14.81 9.81
N THR A 84 -13.24 16.09 9.89
CA THR A 84 -14.38 16.65 9.14
C THR A 84 -14.12 16.70 7.64
N GLU A 85 -12.90 17.05 7.24
CA GLU A 85 -12.49 17.11 5.85
C GLU A 85 -12.01 15.77 5.31
N GLN A 86 -12.31 15.53 4.02
CA GLN A 86 -11.71 14.44 3.25
C GLN A 86 -10.46 14.95 2.55
N THR A 87 -9.34 14.25 2.72
CA THR A 87 -8.11 14.55 1.98
C THR A 87 -7.65 13.33 1.19
N TYR A 88 -6.82 13.55 0.17
CA TYR A 88 -6.14 12.47 -0.52
C TYR A 88 -5.09 11.87 0.41
N MET A 89 -5.26 10.59 0.72
CA MET A 89 -4.36 9.89 1.66
C MET A 89 -3.16 9.25 0.96
N SER A 90 -3.10 9.30 -0.37
CA SER A 90 -2.16 8.50 -1.16
C SER A 90 -1.72 9.18 -2.45
N SER A 91 -0.47 8.95 -2.85
CA SER A 91 0.03 9.09 -4.22
C SER A 91 0.07 7.70 -4.87
N VAL A 92 -0.22 7.57 -6.16
CA VAL A 92 -0.31 6.27 -6.85
C VAL A 92 1.02 5.94 -7.53
N PHE A 93 1.62 4.82 -7.16
CA PHE A 93 2.77 4.22 -7.86
C PHE A 93 2.31 3.02 -8.68
N ARG A 94 2.68 2.96 -9.96
CA ARG A 94 2.41 1.82 -10.84
C ARG A 94 3.74 1.22 -11.29
N SER A 95 4.04 0.00 -10.85
CA SER A 95 5.06 -0.81 -11.50
C SER A 95 4.39 -1.70 -12.55
N SER A 96 4.68 -1.47 -13.83
CA SER A 96 4.48 -2.48 -14.86
C SER A 96 5.70 -3.38 -14.88
N GLY A 97 5.48 -4.69 -15.03
CA GLY A 97 6.58 -5.64 -15.20
C GLY A 97 7.51 -5.23 -16.33
N ILE A 98 8.81 -5.50 -16.12
CA ILE A 98 9.90 -5.39 -17.09
C ILE A 98 9.57 -6.16 -18.38
N GLY A 99 8.95 -5.48 -19.35
CA GLY A 99 9.37 -5.62 -20.74
C GLY A 99 10.70 -4.91 -20.92
N GLU A 100 11.51 -5.29 -21.90
CA GLU A 100 12.93 -4.94 -22.07
C GLU A 100 13.28 -3.42 -22.11
N ASP A 101 12.32 -2.52 -21.95
CA ASP A 101 12.54 -1.09 -21.82
C ASP A 101 12.20 -0.62 -20.39
N GLY A 102 13.23 -0.26 -19.63
CA GLY A 102 13.12 0.22 -18.26
C GLY A 102 12.21 1.45 -18.10
N PRO A 103 11.69 1.71 -16.88
CA PRO A 103 10.71 2.76 -16.65
C PRO A 103 11.33 4.16 -16.87
N ARG A 104 10.72 4.94 -17.77
CA ARG A 104 10.86 6.40 -17.82
C ARG A 104 9.81 7.03 -16.92
N TRP A 105 10.27 7.78 -15.94
CA TRP A 105 9.45 8.59 -15.05
C TRP A 105 9.27 9.98 -15.68
N THR A 106 8.03 10.36 -16.01
CA THR A 106 7.61 11.73 -16.31
C THR A 106 6.33 12.03 -15.54
#